data_AF-A0A920EUL4-F1
#
_entry.id   AF-A0A920EUL4-F1
#
_cell.length_a   1.000
_cell.length_b   1.000
_cell.length_c   1.000
_cell.angle_alpha   90.00
_cell.angle_beta   90.00
_cell.angle_gamma   90.00
#
_symmetry.space_group_name_H-M   'P 1'
#
loop_
_entity.id
_entity.type
_entity.pdbx_description
1 polymer ?
#
loop_
_entity_poly.entity_id
_entity_poly.type
_entity_poly.pdbx_seq_one_letter_code
_entity_poly.pdbx_strand_id
1 'polypeptide(L)'
;MVKNLQKNFSAELCSSGEQKSILISLVLSTASAFMEYTKKSPIILLDEVFTHLDLEKKSSLLEKLVDLQSQIWITATEKEKFFKDKKNFCFHHLTENGLKNAY
;
A
#
# COMPACT_ATOMS: atom_id res chain seq x y z
N MET A 1 -14.20 -6.33 -17.19
CA MET A 1 -12.78 -6.14 -17.55
C MET A 1 -12.25 -4.95 -16.79
N VAL A 2 -11.15 -5.10 -16.03
CA VAL A 2 -10.49 -3.98 -15.34
C VAL A 2 -9.54 -3.31 -16.33
N LYS A 3 -9.56 -1.97 -16.40
CA LYS A 3 -8.74 -1.19 -17.34
C LYS A 3 -7.79 -0.25 -16.61
N ASN A 4 -6.60 -0.05 -17.18
CA ASN A 4 -5.75 1.07 -16.82
C ASN A 4 -6.31 2.35 -17.46
N LEU A 5 -6.74 3.32 -16.66
CA LEU A 5 -7.38 4.54 -17.17
C LEU A 5 -6.42 5.47 -17.91
N GLN A 6 -5.12 5.46 -17.58
CA GLN A 6 -4.13 6.30 -18.25
C GLN A 6 -3.81 5.79 -19.66
N LYS A 7 -3.69 4.46 -19.81
CA LYS A 7 -3.33 3.81 -21.08
C LYS A 7 -4.52 3.31 -21.89
N ASN A 8 -5.71 3.27 -21.29
CA ASN A 8 -6.94 2.70 -21.85
C ASN A 8 -6.79 1.24 -22.34
N PHE A 9 -5.89 0.48 -21.70
CA PHE A 9 -5.68 -0.95 -21.98
C PHE A 9 -6.28 -1.83 -20.89
N SER A 10 -6.55 -3.09 -21.25
CA SER A 10 -6.89 -4.12 -20.27
C SER A 10 -5.74 -4.27 -19.27
N ALA A 11 -6.07 -4.46 -17.99
CA ALA A 11 -5.08 -4.65 -16.94
C ALA A 11 -4.14 -5.84 -17.24
N GLU A 12 -4.64 -6.88 -17.90
CA GLU A 12 -3.85 -8.06 -18.29
C GLU A 12 -2.70 -7.73 -19.26
N LEU A 13 -2.79 -6.61 -20.00
CA LEU A 13 -1.78 -6.14 -20.94
C LEU A 13 -0.80 -5.13 -20.34
N CYS A 14 -0.98 -4.75 -19.07
CA CYS A 14 -0.13 -3.79 -18.39
C CYS A 14 1.13 -4.45 -17.80
N SER A 15 2.16 -3.66 -17.49
CA SER A 15 3.34 -4.14 -16.75
C SER A 15 2.98 -4.61 -15.34
N SER A 16 3.82 -5.43 -14.72
CA SER A 16 3.58 -5.94 -13.35
C SER A 16 3.40 -4.81 -12.32
N GLY A 17 4.19 -3.74 -12.42
CA GLY A 17 4.04 -2.56 -11.55
C GLY A 17 2.72 -1.82 -11.76
N GLU A 18 2.21 -1.76 -13.00
CA GLU A 18 0.90 -1.16 -13.30
C GLU A 18 -0.26 -2.03 -12.84
N GLN A 19 -0.19 -3.34 -13.06
CA GLN A 19 -1.16 -4.30 -12.56
C GLN A 19 -1.25 -4.22 -11.03
N LYS A 20 -0.11 -4.14 -10.35
CA LYS A 20 -0.03 -3.97 -8.90
C LYS A 20 -0.64 -2.65 -8.44
N SER A 21 -0.34 -1.55 -9.15
CA SER A 21 -0.93 -0.23 -8.84
C SER A 21 -2.46 -0.24 -8.96
N ILE A 22 -3.00 -0.92 -9.98
CA ILE A 22 -4.46 -1.10 -10.17
C ILE A 22 -5.04 -1.91 -9.00
N LEU A 23 -4.41 -3.03 -8.65
CA LEU A 23 -4.86 -3.88 -7.54
C LEU A 23 -4.88 -3.12 -6.22
N ILE A 24 -3.82 -2.37 -5.91
CA ILE A 24 -3.73 -1.53 -4.72
C ILE A 24 -4.85 -0.49 -4.73
N SER A 25 -5.08 0.19 -5.87
CA SER A 25 -6.17 1.16 -5.98
C SER A 25 -7.55 0.54 -5.71
N LEU A 26 -7.79 -0.69 -6.17
CA LEU A 26 -9.02 -1.42 -5.88
C LEU A 26 -9.15 -1.72 -4.39
N VAL A 27 -8.10 -2.25 -3.75
CA VAL A 27 -8.10 -2.56 -2.31
C VAL A 27 -8.42 -1.30 -1.48
N LEU A 28 -7.76 -0.18 -1.78
CA LEU A 28 -8.00 1.09 -1.09
C LEU A 28 -9.43 1.60 -1.30
N SER A 29 -9.94 1.53 -2.54
CA SER A 29 -11.31 1.94 -2.84
C SER A 29 -12.34 1.08 -2.11
N THR A 30 -12.09 -0.23 -2.02
CA THR A 30 -12.93 -1.16 -1.26
C THR A 30 -12.90 -0.84 0.23
N ALA A 31 -11.74 -0.54 0.81
CA ALA A 31 -11.62 -0.14 2.20
C ALA A 31 -12.38 1.17 2.50
N SER A 32 -12.25 2.18 1.63
CA SER A 32 -13.00 3.44 1.74
C SER A 32 -14.51 3.21 1.70
N ALA A 33 -14.99 2.45 0.72
CA ALA A 33 -16.42 2.13 0.59
C ALA A 33 -16.93 1.31 1.78
N PHE A 34 -16.11 0.37 2.28
CA PHE A 34 -16.45 -0.41 3.47
C PHE A 34 -16.62 0.48 4.70
N MET A 35 -15.72 1.43 4.93
CA MET A 35 -15.84 2.39 6.04
C MET A 35 -17.08 3.27 5.89
N GLU A 36 -17.35 3.75 4.67
CA GLU A 36 -18.51 4.60 4.41
C GLU A 36 -19.82 3.87 4.72
N TYR A 37 -19.92 2.60 4.32
CA TYR A 37 -21.11 1.77 4.50
C TYR A 37 -21.28 1.26 5.93
N THR A 38 -20.20 0.77 6.55
CA THR A 38 -20.26 0.08 7.85
C THR A 38 -20.00 1.01 9.04
N LYS A 39 -19.43 2.20 8.80
CA LYS A 39 -18.88 3.10 9.81
C LYS A 39 -17.81 2.44 10.70
N LYS A 40 -17.17 1.38 10.21
CA LYS A 40 -16.08 0.67 10.89
C LYS A 40 -14.80 0.77 10.07
N SER A 41 -13.70 1.05 10.76
CA SER A 41 -12.36 1.08 10.17
C SER A 41 -11.81 -0.34 10.00
N PRO A 42 -11.43 -0.79 8.79
CA PRO A 42 -10.86 -2.12 8.57
C PRO A 42 -9.39 -2.20 8.98
N ILE A 43 -8.92 -3.42 9.24
CA ILE A 43 -7.49 -3.73 9.27
C ILE A 43 -7.07 -4.14 7.85
N ILE A 44 -6.03 -3.52 7.33
CA ILE A 44 -5.53 -3.76 5.98
C ILE A 44 -4.12 -4.36 6.07
N LEU A 45 -3.91 -5.48 5.39
CA LEU A 45 -2.62 -6.17 5.31
C LEU A 45 -2.13 -6.09 3.86
N LEU A 46 -0.98 -5.48 3.64
CA LEU A 46 -0.38 -5.29 2.31
C LEU A 46 0.97 -6.01 2.25
N ASP A 47 1.01 -7.11 1.52
CA ASP A 47 2.21 -7.93 1.39
C ASP A 47 3.11 -7.43 0.24
N GLU A 48 4.37 -7.16 0.57
CA GLU A 48 5.44 -6.68 -0.31
C GLU A 48 5.02 -5.51 -1.20
N VAL A 49 4.16 -4.62 -0.71
CA VAL A 49 3.37 -3.71 -1.55
C VAL A 49 4.21 -2.75 -2.41
N PHE A 50 5.41 -2.42 -1.96
CA PHE A 50 6.30 -1.49 -2.66
C PHE A 50 7.11 -2.14 -3.79
N THR A 51 7.21 -3.47 -3.85
CA THR A 51 7.97 -4.15 -4.91
C THR A 51 7.41 -3.79 -6.28
N HIS A 52 8.29 -3.45 -7.23
CA HIS A 52 7.97 -2.99 -8.58
C HIS A 52 7.29 -1.61 -8.70
N LEU A 53 7.19 -0.84 -7.61
CA LEU A 53 6.77 0.56 -7.66
C LEU A 53 7.98 1.49 -7.73
N ASP A 54 7.90 2.53 -8.56
CA ASP A 54 8.84 3.64 -8.56
C ASP A 54 8.61 4.57 -7.34
N LEU A 55 9.57 5.46 -7.07
CA LEU A 55 9.54 6.33 -5.88
C LEU A 55 8.30 7.23 -5.81
N GLU A 56 7.82 7.71 -6.97
CA GLU A 56 6.64 8.57 -7.04
C GLU A 56 5.39 7.78 -6.63
N LYS A 57 5.20 6.57 -7.17
CA LYS A 57 4.10 5.68 -6.79
C LYS A 57 4.17 5.24 -5.34
N LYS A 58 5.36 4.93 -4.82
CA LYS A 58 5.55 4.59 -3.39
C LYS A 58 5.10 5.75 -2.50
N SER A 59 5.47 6.98 -2.85
CA SER A 59 5.09 8.19 -2.09
C SER A 59 3.58 8.44 -2.13
N SER A 60 2.98 8.39 -3.32
CA SER A 60 1.53 8.57 -3.49
C SER A 60 0.72 7.48 -2.77
N LEU A 61 1.22 6.24 -2.74
CA LEU A 61 0.60 5.17 -1.98
C LEU A 61 0.60 5.48 -0.49
N LEU A 62 1.73 5.90 0.07
CA LEU A 62 1.81 6.23 1.50
C LEU A 62 0.86 7.35 1.91
N GLU A 63 0.77 8.42 1.13
CA GLU A 63 -0.15 9.52 1.38
C GLU A 63 -1.60 9.00 1.47
N LYS A 64 -2.02 8.20 0.50
CA LYS A 64 -3.37 7.58 0.50
C LYS A 64 -3.61 6.67 1.69
N LEU A 65 -2.59 5.93 2.14
CA LEU A 65 -2.70 5.04 3.30
C LEU A 65 -2.89 5.84 4.60
N VAL A 66 -2.19 6.97 4.76
CA VAL A 66 -2.36 7.86 5.91
C VAL A 66 -3.77 8.46 5.94
N ASP A 67 -4.31 8.85 4.78
CA ASP A 67 -5.64 9.46 4.67
C ASP A 67 -6.79 8.48 4.95
N LEU A 68 -6.55 7.17 4.80
CA LEU A 68 -7.57 6.13 4.95
C LEU A 68 -8.03 5.92 6.39
N GLN A 69 -7.38 6.52 7.39
CA GLN A 69 -7.74 6.42 8.82
C GLN A 69 -8.01 4.97 9.28
N SER A 70 -7.19 4.04 8.76
CA SER A 70 -7.31 2.61 8.99
C SER A 70 -6.05 2.05 9.63
N GLN A 71 -6.18 0.94 10.36
CA GLN A 71 -5.00 0.22 10.83
C GLN A 71 -4.41 -0.56 9.67
N ILE A 72 -3.17 -0.23 9.30
CA ILE A 72 -2.52 -0.77 8.09
C ILE A 72 -1.21 -1.43 8.49
N TRP A 73 -1.01 -2.66 8.01
CA TRP A 73 0.24 -3.40 8.13
C TRP A 73 0.82 -3.63 6.75
N ILE A 74 2.12 -3.39 6.61
CA ILE A 74 2.83 -3.51 5.35
C ILE A 74 4.08 -4.35 5.58
N THR A 75 4.34 -5.31 4.69
CA THR A 75 5.64 -5.97 4.60
C THR A 75 6.44 -5.35 3.46
N ALA A 76 7.74 -5.18 3.69
CA ALA A 76 8.67 -4.64 2.71
C ALA A 76 10.07 -5.20 2.99
N THR A 77 10.84 -5.43 1.93
CA THR A 77 12.22 -5.90 2.01
C THR A 77 13.23 -4.75 1.98
N GLU A 78 12.84 -3.59 1.46
CA GLU A 78 13.71 -2.43 1.33
C GLU A 78 13.63 -1.52 2.55
N LYS A 79 14.79 -1.06 3.05
CA LYS A 79 14.86 -0.05 4.10
C LYS A 79 14.67 1.33 3.46
N GLU A 80 13.41 1.68 3.26
CA GLU A 80 13.06 2.75 2.35
C GLU A 80 13.32 4.13 2.95
N LYS A 81 14.25 4.88 2.32
CA LYS A 81 14.65 6.23 2.73
C LYS A 81 13.51 7.26 2.71
N PHE A 82 12.34 6.92 2.15
CA PHE A 82 11.17 7.81 2.08
C PHE A 82 10.30 7.79 3.35
N PHE A 83 10.49 6.82 4.25
CA PHE A 83 9.84 6.76 5.55
C PHE A 83 10.43 7.73 6.59
N LYS A 84 10.60 8.98 6.19
CA LYS A 84 11.23 9.99 7.06
C LYS A 84 10.27 10.54 8.11
N ASP A 85 8.97 10.51 7.84
CA ASP A 85 7.97 10.93 8.80
C ASP A 85 7.58 9.76 9.70
N LYS A 86 7.96 9.85 10.99
CA LYS A 86 7.66 8.83 12.00
C LYS A 86 6.31 9.06 12.68
N LYS A 87 5.62 10.17 12.42
CA LYS A 87 4.40 10.51 13.17
C LYS A 87 3.27 9.53 12.90
N ASN A 88 3.19 9.01 11.67
CA ASN A 88 2.12 8.13 11.22
C ASN A 88 2.55 6.67 11.04
N PHE A 89 3.84 6.35 11.24
CA PHE A 89 4.39 5.04 10.91
C PHE A 89 5.23 4.49 12.06
N CYS A 90 4.99 3.21 12.40
CA CYS A 90 5.87 2.42 13.24
C CYS A 90 6.60 1.38 12.38
N PHE A 91 7.89 1.21 12.61
CA PHE A 91 8.73 0.29 11.84
C PHE A 91 9.19 -0.87 12.71
N HIS A 92 9.00 -2.08 12.20
CA HIS A 92 9.51 -3.29 12.82
C HIS A 92 10.38 -4.06 11.81
N HIS A 93 11.54 -4.50 12.27
CA HIS A 93 12.39 -5.41 11.55
C HIS A 93 12.04 -6.84 11.91
N LEU A 94 11.62 -7.64 10.93
CA LEU A 94 11.50 -9.08 11.10
C LEU A 94 12.89 -9.71 10.99
N THR A 95 13.30 -10.42 12.05
CA THR A 95 14.57 -11.15 12.12
C THR A 95 14.29 -12.64 12.37
N GLU A 96 15.31 -13.48 12.28
CA GLU A 96 15.22 -14.90 12.64
C GLU A 96 14.69 -15.12 14.07
N ASN A 97 14.89 -14.14 14.97
CA ASN A 97 14.43 -14.17 16.36
C ASN A 97 13.09 -13.43 16.57
N GLY A 98 12.34 -13.18 15.49
CA GLY A 98 11.06 -12.47 15.53
C GLY A 98 11.16 -10.97 15.24
N LEU A 99 10.07 -10.25 15.56
CA LEU A 99 9.94 -8.81 15.33
C LEU A 99 10.77 -8.01 16.34
N LYS A 100 11.58 -7.08 15.83
CA LYS A 100 12.35 -6.10 16.61
C LYS A 100 11.93 -4.70 16.22
N ASN A 101 11.86 -3.78 17.18
CA ASN A 101 11.61 -2.37 16.88
C ASN A 101 12.75 -1.79 16.04
N ALA A 102 12.39 -1.12 14.95
CA ALA A 102 13.33 -0.38 14.13
C ALA A 102 13.47 1.03 14.72
N TYR A 103 14.30 1.15 15.75
CA TYR A 103 14.64 2.39 16.50
C TYR A 103 13.51 2.97 17.34
#